data_AF-A0AAF0TT21-F1
#
_entry.id   AF-A0AAF0TT21-F1
#
_cell.length_a   1.000
_cell.length_b   1.000
_cell.length_c   1.000
_cell.angle_alpha   90.00
_cell.angle_beta   90.00
_cell.angle_gamma   90.00
#
_symmetry.space_group_name_H-M   'P 1'
#
loop_
_entity.id
_entity.type
_entity.pdbx_description
1 polymer ?
#
loop_
_entity_poly.entity_id
_entity_poly.type
_entity_poly.pdbx_seq_one_letter_code
_entity_poly.pdbx_strand_id
1 'polypeptide(L)' 'MEQFNLNGAGTSGTAFEKQLCREIRLSPHHYLRMQEVLTVQIYSGNITRKSDAYPLFQIEATKVDRVYDMLLKKGVAPL' A
#
# COMPACT_ATOMS: atom_id res chain seq x y z
N MET A 1 -11.33 -13.51 -8.66
CA MET A 1 -10.99 -12.25 -7.96
C MET A 1 -10.23 -12.66 -6.72
N GLU A 2 -8.90 -12.56 -6.81
CA GLU A 2 -7.97 -13.06 -5.79
C GLU A 2 -8.23 -12.31 -4.48
N GLN A 3 -8.92 -13.00 -3.56
CA GLN A 3 -9.01 -12.55 -2.18
C GLN A 3 -7.56 -12.52 -1.67
N PHE A 4 -7.13 -11.37 -1.15
CA PHE A 4 -5.86 -11.20 -0.46
C PHE A 4 -5.80 -12.19 0.73
N ASN A 5 -5.39 -13.41 0.44
CA ASN A 5 -5.25 -14.48 1.40
C ASN A 5 -4.01 -14.18 2.24
N LEU A 6 -4.20 -13.47 3.34
CA LEU A 6 -3.17 -13.17 4.35
C LEU A 6 -2.77 -14.39 5.20
N ASN A 7 -3.11 -15.61 4.77
CA ASN A 7 -2.84 -16.83 5.53
C ASN A 7 -2.01 -17.81 4.69
N GLY A 8 -0.67 -17.73 4.83
CA GLY A 8 0.27 -18.61 4.15
C GLY A 8 1.73 -18.39 4.55
N ALA A 9 2.09 -18.88 5.74
CA ALA A 9 3.42 -19.34 6.20
C ALA A 9 4.68 -18.45 5.98
N GLY A 10 5.23 -17.95 7.10
CA GLY A 10 6.64 -17.54 7.23
C GLY A 10 6.88 -16.19 7.91
N THR A 11 6.65 -16.10 9.23
CA THR A 11 7.29 -15.14 10.17
C THR A 11 7.50 -13.65 9.79
N SER A 12 6.77 -13.05 8.84
CA SER A 12 6.99 -11.65 8.43
C SER A 12 5.71 -10.80 8.27
N GLY A 13 4.61 -11.19 8.94
CA GLY A 13 3.33 -10.46 8.87
C GLY A 13 3.11 -9.38 9.94
N THR A 14 3.93 -9.31 10.99
CA THR A 14 3.63 -8.48 12.18
C THR A 14 4.63 -7.35 12.44
N ALA A 15 5.86 -7.44 11.96
CA ALA A 15 6.87 -6.39 12.15
C ALA A 15 6.71 -5.26 11.14
N PHE A 16 6.43 -5.59 9.88
CA PHE A 16 6.40 -4.60 8.79
C PHE A 16 5.17 -3.71 8.86
N GLU A 17 3.97 -4.26 9.09
CA GLU A 17 2.75 -3.49 9.32
C GLU A 17 2.91 -2.57 10.55
N LYS A 18 3.51 -3.06 11.65
CA LYS A 18 3.78 -2.27 12.84
C LYS A 18 4.83 -1.18 12.61
N GLN A 19 5.90 -1.50 11.88
CA GLN A 19 6.97 -0.56 11.58
C GLN A 19 6.48 0.52 10.62
N LEU A 20 5.75 0.15 9.56
CA LEU A 20 5.14 1.11 8.65
C LEU A 20 4.17 2.01 9.42
N CYS A 21 3.25 1.45 10.22
CA CYS A 21 2.33 2.24 11.05
C CYS A 21 3.07 3.23 11.99
N ARG A 22 4.26 2.85 12.50
CA ARG A 22 5.17 3.77 13.24
C ARG A 22 5.86 4.80 12.34
N GLU A 23 6.27 4.42 11.14
CA GLU A 23 7.03 5.22 10.18
C GLU A 23 6.18 6.30 9.48
N ILE A 24 4.98 5.95 9.02
CA ILE A 24 4.04 6.88 8.38
C ILE A 24 3.15 7.61 9.39
N ARG A 25 3.19 7.22 10.69
CA ARG A 25 2.30 7.74 11.76
C ARG A 25 0.83 7.80 11.32
N LEU A 26 0.42 6.86 10.46
CA LEU A 26 -0.94 6.78 9.95
C LEU A 26 -1.71 5.80 10.82
N SER A 27 -2.97 6.12 11.14
CA SER A 27 -3.85 5.14 11.78
C SER A 27 -3.99 3.91 10.87
N PRO A 28 -4.04 2.68 11.43
CA PRO A 28 -4.12 1.45 10.65
C PRO A 28 -5.33 1.42 9.71
N HIS A 29 -6.45 2.02 10.12
CA HIS A 29 -7.63 2.20 9.27
C HIS A 29 -7.35 3.07 8.03
N HIS A 30 -6.58 4.14 8.20
CA HIS A 30 -6.24 5.06 7.12
C HIS A 30 -5.25 4.41 6.15
N TYR A 31 -4.30 3.64 6.66
CA TYR A 31 -3.35 2.88 5.85
C TYR A 31 -4.05 1.82 4.99
N LEU A 32 -4.94 1.02 5.61
CA LEU A 32 -5.71 0.00 4.89
C LEU A 32 -6.53 0.61 3.76
N ARG A 33 -7.21 1.74 4.02
CA ARG A 33 -7.95 2.48 2.99
C ARG A 33 -7.05 2.94 1.84
N MET A 34 -5.87 3.47 2.13
CA MET A 34 -4.93 3.88 1.08
C MET A 34 -4.44 2.70 0.26
N GLN A 35 -4.06 1.61 0.92
CA GLN A 35 -3.58 0.41 0.26
C GLN A 35 -4.65 -0.18 -0.66
N GLU A 36 -5.90 -0.26 -0.20
CA GLU A 36 -7.03 -0.74 -1.00
C GLU A 36 -7.30 0.17 -2.21
N VAL A 37 -7.38 1.49 -2.00
CA VAL A 37 -7.59 2.45 -3.09
C VAL A 37 -6.46 2.36 -4.12
N LEU A 38 -5.20 2.33 -3.68
CA LEU A 38 -4.04 2.16 -4.55
C LEU A 38 -4.17 0.89 -5.38
N THR A 39 -4.42 -0.25 -4.74
CA THR A 39 -4.59 -1.53 -5.43
C THR A 39 -5.70 -1.47 -6.47
N VAL A 40 -6.88 -0.96 -6.12
CA VAL A 40 -8.01 -0.85 -7.05
C VAL A 40 -7.65 0.05 -8.23
N GLN A 41 -7.04 1.20 -7.98
CA GLN A 41 -6.66 2.13 -9.04
C GLN A 41 -5.56 1.58 -9.94
N ILE A 42 -4.60 0.85 -9.38
CA ILE A 42 -3.56 0.13 -10.13
C ILE A 42 -4.19 -0.93 -11.04
N TYR A 43 -5.07 -1.77 -10.49
CA TYR A 43 -5.78 -2.79 -11.26
C TYR A 43 -6.69 -2.19 -12.34
N SER A 44 -7.25 -1.01 -12.07
CA SER A 44 -8.03 -0.24 -13.03
C SER A 44 -7.16 0.42 -14.11
N GLY A 45 -5.83 0.41 -13.98
CA GLY A 45 -4.90 1.11 -14.89
C GLY A 45 -4.85 2.63 -14.69
N ASN A 46 -5.47 3.15 -13.62
CA ASN A 46 -5.53 4.58 -13.32
C ASN A 46 -4.26 5.08 -12.62
N ILE A 47 -3.59 4.19 -11.87
CA ILE A 47 -2.28 4.45 -11.27
C ILE A 47 -1.28 3.50 -11.91
N THR A 48 -0.29 4.07 -12.59
CA THR A 48 0.84 3.30 -13.13
C THR A 48 2.15 3.67 -12.46
N ARG A 49 2.20 4.83 -11.80
CA ARG A 49 3.40 5.37 -11.15
C ARG A 49 3.03 5.97 -9.80
N LYS A 50 4.03 6.09 -8.92
CA LYS A 50 3.88 6.75 -7.61
C LYS A 50 3.33 8.18 -7.74
N SER A 51 3.71 8.89 -8.81
CA SER A 51 3.24 10.24 -9.09
C SER A 51 1.73 10.36 -9.31
N ASP A 52 1.10 9.34 -9.88
CA ASP A 52 -0.35 9.34 -10.12
C ASP A 52 -1.14 9.15 -8.81
N ALA A 53 -0.51 8.53 -7.81
CA ALA A 53 -1.10 8.36 -6.49
C ALA A 53 -1.05 9.62 -5.63
N TYR A 54 -0.08 10.52 -5.83
CA TYR A 54 0.03 11.75 -5.04
C TYR A 54 -1.23 12.64 -5.07
N PRO A 55 -1.88 12.91 -6.22
CA PRO A 55 -3.12 13.70 -6.22
C PRO A 55 -4.33 12.95 -5.65
N LEU A 56 -4.30 11.61 -5.61
CA LEU A 56 -5.40 10.80 -5.06
C LEU A 56 -5.44 10.81 -3.53
N PHE A 57 -4.30 11.05 -2.90
CA PHE A 57 -4.19 11.16 -1.46
C PHE A 57 -3.75 12.58 -1.10
N GLN A 58 -4.57 13.32 -0.36
CA GLN A 58 -4.18 14.63 0.19
C GLN A 58 -3.20 14.48 1.37
N ILE A 59 -2.16 13.65 1.22
CA ILE A 59 -1.14 13.38 2.22
C ILE A 59 0.24 13.58 1.60
N GLU A 60 1.27 13.69 2.44
CA GLU A 60 2.66 13.80 1.96
C GLU A 60 3.04 12.66 1.01
N ALA A 61 3.64 13.02 -0.12
CA ALA A 61 4.12 12.09 -1.14
C ALA A 61 5.02 10.98 -0.55
N THR A 62 5.82 11.29 0.47
CA THR A 62 6.67 10.34 1.20
C THR A 62 5.89 9.19 1.83
N LYS A 63 4.67 9.45 2.30
CA LYS A 63 3.80 8.43 2.89
C LYS A 63 3.19 7.55 1.81
N VAL A 64 2.73 8.17 0.72
CA VAL A 64 2.23 7.46 -0.47
C VAL A 64 3.32 6.56 -1.04
N ASP A 65 4.55 7.05 -1.15
CA ASP A 65 5.71 6.30 -1.64
C ASP A 65 5.95 5.04 -0.81
N ARG A 66 5.88 5.13 0.53
CA ARG A 66 6.00 3.97 1.43
C ARG A 66 4.87 2.94 1.26
N VAL A 67 3.63 3.39 1.09
CA VAL A 67 2.51 2.46 0.83
C VAL A 67 2.68 1.80 -0.53
N TYR A 68 3.10 2.55 -1.54
CA TYR A 68 3.35 2.05 -2.89
C TYR A 68 4.54 1.09 -2.92
N ASP A 69 5.63 1.36 -2.21
CA ASP A 69 6.79 0.47 -2.07
C ASP A 69 6.40 -0.86 -1.43
N MET A 70 5.49 -0.84 -0.44
CA MET A 70 4.92 -2.07 0.11
C MET A 70 4.09 -2.83 -0.93
N LEU A 71 3.30 -2.15 -1.75
CA LEU A 71 2.54 -2.79 -2.82
C LEU A 71 3.44 -3.36 -3.92
N LEU A 72 4.54 -2.68 -4.26
CA LEU A 72 5.60 -3.17 -5.15
C LEU A 72 6.27 -4.42 -4.59
N LYS A 73 6.68 -4.39 -3.31
CA LYS A 73 7.28 -5.54 -2.62
C LYS A 73 6.33 -6.73 -2.52
N LYS A 74 5.02 -6.48 -2.42
CA LYS A 74 3.97 -7.51 -2.44
C LYS A 74 3.65 -8.02 -3.85
N GLY A 75 4.21 -7.41 -4.91
CA GLY A 75 3.92 -7.76 -6.31
C GLY A 75 2.54 -7.33 -6.80
N VAL A 76 1.91 -6.38 -6.10
CA VAL A 76 0.56 -5.88 -6.42
C VAL A 76 0.64 -4.67 -7.36
N ALA A 77 1.66 -3.84 -7.20
CA ALA A 77 1.91 -2.70 -8.06
C ALA A 77 2.81 -3.09 -9.24
N PRO A 78 2.53 -2.59 -10.47
CA PRO A 78 3.43 -2.72 -11.59
C PRO A 78 4.73 -1.96 -11.32
N LEU A 79 5.85 -2.56 -11.77
CA LEU A 79 7.21 -2.04 -11.67
C LEU A 79 7.42 -0.79 -12.52
#